data_AF-A0A914TE60-F1
#
_entry.id   AF-A0A914TE60-F1
#
_cell.length_a   1.000
_cell.length_b   1.000
_cell.length_c   1.000
_cell.angle_alpha   90.00
_cell.angle_beta   90.00
_cell.angle_gamma   90.00
#
_symmetry.space_group_name_H-M   'P 1'
#
loop_
_entity.id
_entity.type
_entity.pdbx_description
1 polymer ?
#
loop_
_entity_poly.entity_id
_entity_poly.type
_entity_poly.pdbx_seq_one_letter_code
_entity_poly.pdbx_strand_id
1 'polypeptide(L)'
;MAARKFDPKFKNAGKQPGLQIWRIKEFSVEDVPKELYGNFYEGDSYIILHTKNSNSFDVHFWLGRKTTQDEMGTAAIKTVELDDALGGLPVQWREVQDHESALFFTYFKNGIKYLDGGHETGFNHVVDQLENFKPKLFHCKGKRNVRCTQVPVIKESLNLGDVFILDKGKDLYVWMPPESGRLERMKGVQQAESIRDQERAGRPKIHVLDGDWNTNNEWWKHFGGKQSVGWIKSPYGGGQDENYWLDKTAQITLYRCSDSSGKLTVEKIKTGHPDAKQLDTNDCFIVDADAEGGIYDLDGDDVMILDGINIIYVWVGTGANKDEKDHAKETAQMYLEASSVARHKKTTIDIVFQGKEPPTFKKFFRAWDDKLFQGQLPNYKNMRSLLFH
;
A
#
# COMPACT_ATOMS: atom_id res chain seq x y z
N MET A 1 -3.61 48.38 -25.76
CA MET A 1 -3.54 47.01 -25.21
C MET A 1 -2.15 46.84 -24.61
N ALA A 2 -2.05 46.67 -23.30
CA ALA A 2 -0.77 46.33 -22.67
C ALA A 2 -0.39 44.92 -23.15
N ALA A 3 0.83 44.74 -23.67
CA ALA A 3 1.34 43.42 -24.01
C ALA A 3 1.26 42.54 -22.74
N ARG A 4 0.48 41.45 -22.78
CA ARG A 4 0.49 40.44 -21.72
C ARG A 4 1.95 40.02 -21.52
N LYS A 5 2.48 40.21 -20.32
CA LYS A 5 3.86 39.87 -19.99
C LYS A 5 3.99 38.35 -20.05
N PHE A 6 4.56 37.84 -21.14
CA PHE A 6 4.95 36.45 -21.27
C PHE A 6 5.94 36.08 -20.15
N ASP A 7 5.59 35.05 -19.37
CA ASP A 7 6.44 34.59 -18.28
C ASP A 7 7.77 34.04 -18.84
N PRO A 8 8.95 34.56 -18.40
CA PRO A 8 10.24 34.12 -18.91
C PRO A 8 10.48 32.60 -18.81
N LYS A 9 9.81 31.94 -17.87
CA LYS A 9 9.89 30.49 -17.67
C LYS A 9 9.29 29.69 -18.82
N PHE A 10 8.35 30.24 -19.56
CA PHE A 10 7.78 29.59 -20.73
C PHE A 10 8.63 29.75 -22.00
N LYS A 11 9.76 30.47 -21.97
CA LYS A 11 10.60 30.73 -23.16
C LYS A 11 11.01 29.47 -23.93
N ASN A 12 11.08 28.31 -23.26
CA ASN A 12 11.44 27.03 -23.87
C ASN A 12 10.29 26.02 -23.88
N ALA A 13 9.06 26.45 -23.57
CA ALA A 13 7.88 25.60 -23.63
C ALA A 13 7.62 25.15 -25.09
N GLY A 14 7.27 23.89 -25.29
CA GLY A 14 6.82 23.38 -26.59
C GLY A 14 7.89 23.21 -27.66
N LYS A 15 9.17 23.49 -27.36
CA LYS A 15 10.25 23.44 -28.36
C LYS A 15 10.69 22.04 -28.75
N GLN A 16 10.46 21.04 -27.91
CA GLN A 16 10.85 19.66 -28.12
C GLN A 16 9.73 18.73 -27.63
N PRO A 17 9.51 17.57 -28.28
CA PRO A 17 8.58 16.57 -27.78
C PRO A 17 8.89 16.13 -26.34
N GLY A 18 7.85 15.93 -25.55
CA GLY A 18 7.97 15.50 -24.16
C GLY A 18 7.12 16.30 -23.18
N LEU A 19 7.33 16.04 -21.89
CA LEU A 19 6.60 16.65 -20.78
C LEU A 19 7.41 17.77 -20.14
N GLN A 20 6.75 18.88 -19.81
CA GLN A 20 7.29 19.97 -19.01
C GLN A 20 6.28 20.30 -17.90
N ILE A 21 6.74 20.47 -16.67
CA ILE A 21 5.88 20.74 -15.50
C ILE A 21 6.40 21.96 -14.75
N TRP A 22 5.49 22.84 -14.39
CA TRP A 22 5.71 24.01 -13.56
C TRP A 22 4.78 23.98 -12.35
N ARG A 23 5.26 24.48 -11.21
CA ARG A 23 4.49 24.69 -9.97
C ARG A 23 4.16 26.17 -9.85
N ILE A 24 2.95 26.49 -9.39
CA ILE A 24 2.58 27.86 -9.05
C ILE A 24 3.19 28.24 -7.70
N LYS A 25 3.77 29.43 -7.64
CA LYS A 25 4.33 29.99 -6.40
C LYS A 25 4.24 31.50 -6.44
N GLU A 26 3.50 32.10 -5.49
CA GLU A 26 3.37 33.56 -5.34
C GLU A 26 3.08 34.28 -6.67
N PHE A 27 2.01 33.87 -7.37
CA PHE A 27 1.62 34.42 -8.68
C PHE A 27 2.61 34.20 -9.84
N SER A 28 3.67 33.41 -9.62
CA SER A 28 4.69 33.05 -10.60
C SER A 28 4.71 31.55 -10.87
N VAL A 29 5.46 31.13 -11.89
CA VAL A 29 5.70 29.72 -12.20
C VAL A 29 7.15 29.33 -11.91
N GLU A 30 7.36 28.18 -11.29
CA GLU A 30 8.68 27.60 -11.06
C GLU A 30 8.81 26.25 -11.79
N ASP A 31 9.95 25.99 -12.41
CA ASP A 31 10.21 24.70 -13.06
C ASP A 31 10.24 23.58 -12.02
N VAL A 32 9.49 22.51 -12.28
CA VAL A 32 9.61 21.28 -11.49
C VAL A 32 10.80 20.47 -12.05
N PRO A 33 11.74 20.01 -11.22
CA PRO A 33 12.79 19.09 -11.65
C PRO A 33 12.19 17.81 -12.24
N LYS A 34 12.78 17.29 -13.33
CA LYS A 34 12.25 16.12 -14.05
C LYS A 34 12.15 14.88 -13.17
N GLU A 35 13.03 14.76 -12.19
CA GLU A 35 13.09 13.67 -11.22
C GLU A 35 11.89 13.67 -10.27
N LEU A 36 11.18 14.80 -10.16
CA LEU A 36 10.01 15.00 -9.33
C LEU A 36 8.70 14.95 -10.12
N TYR A 37 8.73 14.67 -11.43
CA TYR A 37 7.52 14.55 -12.23
C TYR A 37 6.64 13.42 -11.70
N GLY A 38 5.35 13.74 -11.50
CA GLY A 38 4.38 12.84 -10.87
C GLY A 38 4.16 13.09 -9.38
N ASN A 39 4.99 13.91 -8.73
CA ASN A 39 4.76 14.32 -7.34
C ASN A 39 4.02 15.67 -7.32
N PHE A 40 2.84 15.69 -6.71
CA PHE A 40 2.00 16.87 -6.60
C PHE A 40 1.67 17.13 -5.13
N TYR A 41 1.96 18.35 -4.66
CA TYR A 41 1.54 18.77 -3.33
C TYR A 41 0.06 19.13 -3.35
N GLU A 42 -0.69 18.60 -2.39
CA GLU A 42 -2.14 18.81 -2.28
C GLU A 42 -2.51 20.28 -2.05
N GLY A 43 -1.59 21.05 -1.47
CA GLY A 43 -1.75 22.48 -1.17
C GLY A 43 -1.38 23.40 -2.32
N ASP A 44 -1.04 22.90 -3.52
CA ASP A 44 -0.57 23.74 -4.62
C ASP A 44 -1.32 23.53 -5.94
N SER A 45 -1.04 24.41 -6.89
CA SER A 45 -1.46 24.29 -8.28
C SER A 45 -0.26 24.13 -9.23
N TYR A 46 -0.45 23.45 -10.35
CA TYR A 46 0.60 23.13 -11.33
C TYR A 46 0.15 23.35 -12.76
N ILE A 47 1.09 23.57 -13.67
CA ILE A 47 0.89 23.60 -15.13
C ILE A 47 1.75 22.51 -15.76
N ILE A 48 1.14 21.70 -16.62
CA ILE A 48 1.78 20.59 -17.30
C ILE A 48 1.58 20.80 -18.80
N LEU A 49 2.67 20.83 -19.56
CA LEU A 49 2.65 20.85 -21.02
C LEU A 49 3.17 19.52 -21.56
N HIS A 50 2.36 18.84 -22.34
CA HIS A 50 2.77 17.69 -23.12
C HIS A 50 2.87 18.08 -24.60
N THR A 51 4.08 18.02 -25.15
CA THR A 51 4.36 18.30 -26.57
C THR A 51 4.42 16.98 -27.32
N LYS A 52 3.42 16.69 -28.17
CA LYS A 52 3.36 15.47 -29.00
C LYS A 52 4.30 15.59 -30.20
N ASN A 53 4.22 16.72 -30.90
CA ASN A 53 5.04 17.08 -32.05
C ASN A 53 5.08 18.61 -32.17
N SER A 54 5.72 19.14 -33.22
CA SER A 54 6.02 20.57 -33.38
C SER A 54 4.83 21.52 -33.25
N ASN A 55 3.60 21.06 -33.51
CA ASN A 55 2.39 21.90 -33.49
C ASN A 55 1.20 21.22 -32.76
N SER A 56 1.46 20.23 -31.90
CA SER A 56 0.40 19.50 -31.19
C SER A 56 0.76 19.36 -29.73
N PHE A 57 -0.07 19.99 -28.90
CA PHE A 57 0.18 20.17 -27.47
C PHE A 57 -1.09 19.87 -26.67
N ASP A 58 -0.91 19.32 -25.47
CA ASP A 58 -1.93 19.37 -24.41
C ASP A 58 -1.35 20.20 -23.26
N VAL A 59 -2.09 21.18 -22.78
CA VAL A 59 -1.75 21.94 -21.58
C VAL A 59 -2.78 21.60 -20.52
N HIS A 60 -2.31 21.15 -19.37
CA HIS A 60 -3.13 20.84 -18.21
C HIS A 60 -2.78 21.83 -17.11
N PHE A 61 -3.79 22.31 -16.37
CA PHE A 61 -3.57 22.90 -15.07
C PHE A 61 -4.20 22.01 -14.01
N TRP A 62 -3.36 21.57 -13.07
CA TRP A 62 -3.73 20.66 -12.00
C TRP A 62 -3.93 21.44 -10.70
N LEU A 63 -5.01 21.14 -9.99
CA LEU A 63 -5.43 21.82 -8.77
C LEU A 63 -5.48 20.83 -7.60
N GLY A 64 -4.63 21.04 -6.61
CA GLY A 64 -4.63 20.24 -5.39
C GLY A 64 -5.87 20.48 -4.54
N ARG A 65 -6.28 19.49 -3.73
CA ARG A 65 -7.52 19.61 -2.93
C ARG A 65 -7.46 20.71 -1.85
N LYS A 66 -6.25 21.15 -1.48
CA LYS A 66 -5.97 22.18 -0.46
C LYS A 66 -5.36 23.46 -1.06
N THR A 67 -5.21 23.58 -2.38
CA THR A 67 -4.64 24.78 -3.01
C THR A 67 -5.50 26.01 -2.78
N THR A 68 -4.87 27.17 -2.71
CA THR A 68 -5.56 28.43 -2.43
C THR A 68 -6.22 29.02 -3.67
N GLN A 69 -7.22 29.87 -3.47
CA GLN A 69 -7.99 30.46 -4.58
C GLN A 69 -7.11 31.30 -5.53
N ASP A 70 -6.11 32.00 -5.00
CA ASP A 70 -5.17 32.79 -5.78
C ASP A 70 -4.21 31.92 -6.62
N GLU A 71 -3.77 30.78 -6.09
CA GLU A 71 -2.98 29.79 -6.86
C GLU A 71 -3.81 29.15 -7.97
N MET A 72 -5.06 28.77 -7.70
CA MET A 72 -5.98 28.26 -8.73
C MET A 72 -6.17 29.29 -9.85
N GLY A 73 -6.41 30.55 -9.48
CA GLY A 73 -6.58 31.65 -10.42
C GLY A 73 -5.31 31.89 -11.24
N THR A 74 -4.15 31.85 -10.59
CA THR A 74 -2.85 31.99 -11.25
C THR A 74 -2.61 30.86 -12.25
N ALA A 75 -2.87 29.60 -11.87
CA ALA A 75 -2.69 28.44 -12.75
C ALA A 75 -3.54 28.57 -14.04
N ALA A 76 -4.80 28.99 -13.89
CA ALA A 76 -5.69 29.22 -15.03
C ALA A 76 -5.19 30.36 -15.93
N ILE A 77 -4.81 31.51 -15.35
CA ILE A 77 -4.31 32.66 -16.12
C ILE A 77 -3.00 32.30 -16.86
N LYS A 78 -2.07 31.66 -16.16
CA LYS A 78 -0.77 31.26 -16.72
C LYS A 78 -0.89 30.19 -17.80
N THR A 79 -1.90 29.32 -17.70
CA THR A 79 -2.23 28.35 -18.76
C THR A 79 -2.70 29.05 -20.02
N VAL A 80 -3.54 30.09 -19.91
CA VAL A 80 -3.95 30.93 -21.04
C VAL A 80 -2.76 31.69 -21.63
N GLU A 81 -1.86 32.24 -20.81
CA GLU A 81 -0.63 32.88 -21.29
C GLU A 81 0.27 31.92 -22.08
N LEU A 82 0.37 30.67 -21.63
CA LEU A 82 1.14 29.62 -22.31
C LEU A 82 0.47 29.20 -23.63
N ASP A 83 -0.86 29.07 -23.63
CA ASP A 83 -1.66 28.77 -24.82
C ASP A 83 -1.49 29.85 -25.91
N ASP A 84 -1.66 31.12 -25.53
CA ASP A 84 -1.44 32.28 -26.41
C ASP A 84 -0.01 32.25 -27.00
N ALA A 85 1.00 31.93 -26.19
CA ALA A 85 2.39 31.86 -26.62
C ALA A 85 2.71 30.70 -27.58
N LEU A 86 1.92 29.62 -27.51
CA LEU A 86 1.96 28.49 -28.43
C LEU A 86 1.00 28.68 -29.62
N GLY A 87 0.48 29.90 -29.81
CA GLY A 87 -0.36 30.27 -30.95
C GLY A 87 -1.81 29.77 -30.86
N GLY A 88 -2.31 29.48 -29.65
CA GLY A 88 -3.66 28.95 -29.43
C GLY A 88 -3.86 27.53 -29.97
N LEU A 89 -2.76 26.81 -30.22
CA LEU A 89 -2.76 25.41 -30.68
C LEU A 89 -3.00 24.37 -29.58
N PRO A 90 -2.58 24.58 -28.31
CA PRO A 90 -2.80 23.59 -27.27
C PRO A 90 -4.28 23.27 -26.98
N VAL A 91 -4.53 22.01 -26.61
CA VAL A 91 -5.80 21.64 -25.97
C VAL A 91 -5.64 21.86 -24.46
N GLN A 92 -6.50 22.69 -23.87
CA GLN A 92 -6.46 23.01 -22.45
C GLN A 92 -7.31 22.03 -21.62
N TRP A 93 -6.75 21.55 -20.52
CA TRP A 93 -7.38 20.59 -19.61
C TRP A 93 -7.35 21.11 -18.17
N ARG A 94 -8.49 21.03 -17.49
CA ARG A 94 -8.58 21.29 -16.06
C ARG A 94 -8.52 19.97 -15.31
N GLU A 95 -7.47 19.78 -14.53
CA GLU A 95 -7.26 18.58 -13.73
C GLU A 95 -7.47 18.92 -12.26
N VAL A 96 -8.31 18.14 -11.57
CA VAL A 96 -8.56 18.29 -10.14
C VAL A 96 -8.10 17.04 -9.46
N GLN A 97 -7.40 17.17 -8.33
CA GLN A 97 -6.96 16.04 -7.51
C GLN A 97 -8.11 15.02 -7.33
N ASP A 98 -7.81 13.73 -7.52
CA ASP A 98 -8.73 12.59 -7.45
C ASP A 98 -9.76 12.49 -8.60
N HIS A 99 -9.74 13.42 -9.55
CA HIS A 99 -10.65 13.50 -10.68
C HIS A 99 -9.93 13.82 -12.01
N GLU A 100 -8.65 13.47 -12.11
CA GLU A 100 -7.86 13.73 -13.30
C GLU A 100 -8.32 12.89 -14.50
N SER A 101 -8.13 13.47 -15.69
CA SER A 101 -8.46 12.81 -16.94
C SER A 101 -7.60 11.56 -17.18
N ALA A 102 -8.17 10.58 -17.88
CA ALA A 102 -7.42 9.39 -18.28
C ALA A 102 -6.17 9.74 -19.10
N LEU A 103 -6.24 10.80 -19.92
CA LEU A 103 -5.11 11.33 -20.67
C LEU A 103 -3.97 11.79 -19.75
N PHE A 104 -4.28 12.55 -18.70
CA PHE A 104 -3.30 13.04 -17.73
C PHE A 104 -2.50 11.90 -17.09
N PHE A 105 -3.19 10.83 -16.68
CA PHE A 105 -2.54 9.65 -16.11
C PHE A 105 -1.55 8.98 -17.08
N THR A 106 -1.76 9.06 -18.40
CA THR A 106 -0.85 8.42 -19.37
C THR A 106 0.56 9.01 -19.38
N TYR A 107 0.75 10.23 -18.89
CA TYR A 107 2.06 10.89 -18.85
C TYR A 107 2.96 10.34 -17.74
N PHE A 108 2.37 9.79 -16.69
CA PHE A 108 3.07 9.33 -15.49
C PHE A 108 3.03 7.80 -15.41
N LYS A 109 3.97 7.15 -16.13
CA LYS A 109 4.02 5.67 -16.22
C LYS A 109 4.08 4.94 -14.87
N ASN A 110 4.61 5.61 -13.85
CA ASN A 110 4.75 5.08 -12.49
C ASN A 110 3.63 5.57 -11.55
N GLY A 111 2.57 6.17 -12.09
CA GLY A 111 1.51 6.82 -11.34
C GLY A 111 1.88 8.22 -10.85
N ILE A 112 0.91 8.87 -10.20
CA ILE A 112 1.07 10.16 -9.51
C ILE A 112 1.05 9.95 -7.99
N LYS A 113 1.68 10.86 -7.26
CA LYS A 113 1.74 10.88 -5.79
C LYS A 113 1.23 12.21 -5.27
N TYR A 114 0.28 12.16 -4.34
CA TYR A 114 -0.15 13.33 -3.60
C TYR A 114 0.69 13.46 -2.33
N LEU A 115 1.31 14.62 -2.16
CA LEU A 115 2.14 14.97 -1.01
C LEU A 115 1.38 15.98 -0.16
N ASP A 116 1.36 15.77 1.16
CA ASP A 116 0.79 16.76 2.08
C ASP A 116 1.67 18.03 2.14
N GLY A 117 1.05 19.16 2.43
CA GLY A 117 1.69 20.49 2.41
C GLY A 117 1.59 21.21 1.08
N GLY A 118 2.40 22.26 0.92
CA GLY A 118 2.39 23.19 -0.21
C GLY A 118 3.29 24.41 0.05
N HIS A 119 3.20 25.43 -0.80
CA HIS A 119 4.00 26.64 -0.71
C HIS A 119 3.70 27.42 0.57
N GLU A 120 2.42 27.62 0.91
CA GLU A 120 2.01 28.33 2.14
C GLU A 120 2.56 27.70 3.43
N THR A 121 2.77 26.39 3.44
CA THR A 121 3.31 25.66 4.60
C THR A 121 4.84 25.64 4.64
N GLY A 122 5.51 26.38 3.75
CA GLY A 122 6.95 26.52 3.70
C GLY A 122 7.68 25.34 3.03
N PHE A 123 6.94 24.41 2.42
CA PHE A 123 7.53 23.33 1.64
C PHE A 123 7.91 23.86 0.25
N ASN A 124 9.09 24.50 0.18
CA ASN A 124 9.86 24.55 -1.07
C ASN A 124 10.12 23.11 -1.55
N HIS A 125 10.44 22.88 -2.82
CA HIS A 125 10.86 21.54 -3.29
C HIS A 125 11.96 21.00 -2.35
N VAL A 126 11.59 20.21 -1.35
CA VAL A 126 12.50 19.91 -0.26
C VAL A 126 13.49 18.90 -0.82
N VAL A 127 14.74 19.34 -0.87
CA VAL A 127 15.97 18.57 -0.71
C VAL A 127 15.67 17.13 -0.39
N ASP A 128 16.09 16.24 -1.30
CA ASP A 128 15.93 14.80 -1.24
C ASP A 128 15.90 14.31 0.22
N GLN A 129 14.74 13.90 0.73
CA GLN A 129 14.57 13.46 2.13
C GLN A 129 15.51 12.29 2.50
N LEU A 130 16.21 11.75 1.51
CA LEU A 130 17.24 10.73 1.60
C LEU A 130 18.67 11.27 1.82
N GLU A 131 18.94 12.58 1.70
CA GLU A 131 20.30 13.16 1.86
C GLU A 131 20.85 13.04 3.27
N ASN A 132 20.00 13.22 4.30
CA ASN A 132 20.36 13.06 5.72
C ASN A 132 19.68 11.84 6.35
N PHE A 133 19.45 10.78 5.55
CA PHE A 133 18.74 9.59 6.01
C PHE A 133 19.50 8.86 7.11
N LYS A 134 18.92 8.78 8.31
CA LYS A 134 19.46 7.98 9.40
C LYS A 134 19.27 6.48 9.07
N PRO A 135 20.33 5.67 8.99
CA PRO A 135 20.20 4.27 8.62
C PRO A 135 19.26 3.50 9.57
N LYS A 136 18.48 2.59 8.99
CA LYS A 136 17.58 1.68 9.71
C LYS A 136 17.94 0.25 9.37
N LEU A 137 17.86 -0.66 10.34
CA LEU A 137 18.07 -2.09 10.14
C LEU A 137 16.75 -2.81 10.37
N PHE A 138 16.38 -3.70 9.46
CA PHE A 138 15.23 -4.59 9.61
C PHE A 138 15.70 -6.03 9.69
N HIS A 139 15.11 -6.78 10.62
CA HIS A 139 15.34 -8.20 10.84
C HIS A 139 14.18 -9.00 10.27
N CYS A 140 14.42 -9.77 9.22
CA CYS A 140 13.45 -10.61 8.54
C CYS A 140 13.56 -12.05 9.06
N LYS A 141 12.59 -12.46 9.89
CA LYS A 141 12.58 -13.77 10.56
C LYS A 141 11.21 -14.46 10.44
N GLY A 142 11.23 -15.78 10.24
CA GLY A 142 10.06 -16.64 10.42
C GLY A 142 10.04 -17.90 9.53
N LYS A 143 9.49 -19.00 10.07
CA LYS A 143 9.46 -20.30 9.38
C LYS A 143 8.33 -20.48 8.36
N ARG A 144 7.16 -19.87 8.59
CA ARG A 144 5.98 -19.91 7.68
C ARG A 144 5.53 -18.50 7.30
N ASN A 145 5.56 -17.60 8.27
CA ASN A 145 5.17 -16.20 8.13
C ASN A 145 6.35 -15.32 8.49
N VAL A 146 7.16 -14.97 7.49
CA VAL A 146 8.32 -14.10 7.69
C VAL A 146 7.86 -12.66 7.90
N ARG A 147 8.36 -12.02 8.95
CA ARG A 147 8.17 -10.59 9.22
C ARG A 147 9.51 -9.87 9.22
N CYS A 148 9.54 -8.65 8.70
CA CYS A 148 10.69 -7.77 8.80
C CYS A 148 10.39 -6.69 9.85
N THR A 149 11.08 -6.73 10.99
CA THR A 149 10.90 -5.78 12.10
C THR A 149 12.10 -4.87 12.24
N GLN A 150 11.89 -3.59 12.57
CA GLN A 150 13.00 -2.69 12.78
C GLN A 150 13.77 -3.05 14.06
N VAL A 151 15.09 -3.13 13.96
CA VAL A 151 16.02 -3.41 15.06
C VAL A 151 17.12 -2.33 15.10
N PRO A 152 17.85 -2.17 16.23
CA PRO A 152 18.97 -1.25 16.29
C PRO A 152 20.06 -1.59 15.25
N VAL A 153 20.71 -0.57 14.70
CA VAL A 153 21.83 -0.74 13.75
C VAL A 153 23.12 -1.04 14.53
N ILE A 154 23.20 -2.23 15.12
CA ILE A 154 24.34 -2.70 15.92
C ILE A 154 24.62 -4.18 15.59
N LYS A 155 25.86 -4.63 15.81
CA LYS A 155 26.26 -6.01 15.46
C LYS A 155 25.51 -7.06 16.28
N GLU A 156 25.11 -6.72 17.50
CA GLU A 156 24.36 -7.58 18.42
C GLU A 156 22.96 -7.91 17.90
N SER A 157 22.42 -7.14 16.95
CA SER A 157 21.14 -7.44 16.29
C SER A 157 21.26 -8.53 15.22
N LEU A 158 22.46 -8.75 14.66
CA LEU A 158 22.68 -9.69 13.57
C LEU A 158 22.81 -11.13 14.05
N ASN A 159 22.40 -12.08 13.22
CA ASN A 159 22.70 -13.50 13.35
C ASN A 159 22.85 -14.15 11.96
N LEU A 160 23.50 -15.31 11.89
CA LEU A 160 23.80 -15.98 10.62
C LEU A 160 22.62 -16.80 10.05
N GLY A 161 21.52 -16.91 10.78
CA GLY A 161 20.36 -17.75 10.42
C GLY A 161 19.17 -16.99 9.84
N ASP A 162 19.19 -15.66 9.85
CA ASP A 162 18.08 -14.82 9.40
C ASP A 162 18.53 -13.78 8.36
N VAL A 163 17.58 -13.13 7.70
CA VAL A 163 17.86 -12.08 6.69
C VAL A 163 17.74 -10.70 7.31
N PHE A 164 18.59 -9.76 6.88
CA PHE A 164 18.56 -8.39 7.37
C PHE A 164 18.53 -7.38 6.23
N ILE A 165 17.80 -6.28 6.39
CA ILE A 165 17.75 -5.18 5.43
C ILE A 165 18.35 -3.94 6.08
N LEU A 166 19.50 -3.48 5.59
CA LEU A 166 20.02 -2.16 5.95
C LEU A 166 19.53 -1.13 4.95
N ASP A 167 18.70 -0.23 5.46
CA ASP A 167 18.13 0.88 4.73
C ASP A 167 18.94 2.15 4.97
N LYS A 168 19.55 2.69 3.91
CA LYS A 168 20.31 3.95 3.89
C LYS A 168 19.61 5.03 3.06
N GLY A 169 18.31 4.93 2.87
CA GLY A 169 17.55 5.85 2.04
C GLY A 169 17.71 5.54 0.56
N LYS A 170 18.86 5.91 -0.04
CA LYS A 170 19.17 5.71 -1.47
C LYS A 170 19.69 4.31 -1.81
N ASP A 171 20.20 3.59 -0.82
CA ASP A 171 20.68 2.22 -0.98
C ASP A 171 19.99 1.32 0.06
N LEU A 172 19.50 0.17 -0.41
CA LEU A 172 18.92 -0.89 0.40
C LEU A 172 19.82 -2.12 0.28
N TYR A 173 20.42 -2.58 1.37
CA TYR A 173 21.25 -3.78 1.38
C TYR A 173 20.47 -4.92 2.01
N VAL A 174 20.22 -5.99 1.25
CA VAL A 174 19.57 -7.21 1.75
C VAL A 174 20.66 -8.24 2.04
N TRP A 175 21.00 -8.40 3.31
CA TRP A 175 22.05 -9.30 3.77
C TRP A 175 21.51 -10.70 4.04
N MET A 176 22.01 -11.67 3.27
CA MET A 176 21.57 -13.06 3.24
C MET A 176 22.73 -14.00 3.62
N PRO A 177 22.97 -14.24 4.92
CA PRO A 177 23.99 -15.19 5.34
C PRO A 177 23.64 -16.62 4.87
N PRO A 178 24.62 -17.53 4.74
CA PRO A 178 24.44 -18.84 4.10
C PRO A 178 23.34 -19.70 4.74
N GLU A 179 23.13 -19.55 6.04
CA GLU A 179 22.16 -20.33 6.81
C GLU A 179 20.78 -19.67 6.91
N SER A 180 20.58 -18.51 6.26
CA SER A 180 19.27 -17.86 6.19
C SER A 180 18.23 -18.66 5.41
N GLY A 181 17.00 -18.71 5.93
CA GLY A 181 15.91 -19.50 5.38
C GLY A 181 15.41 -18.99 4.02
N ARG A 182 14.99 -19.92 3.14
CA ARG A 182 14.50 -19.59 1.79
C ARG A 182 13.34 -18.58 1.80
N LEU A 183 12.36 -18.76 2.69
CA LEU A 183 11.24 -17.84 2.81
C LEU A 183 11.69 -16.45 3.28
N GLU A 184 12.70 -16.39 4.15
CA GLU A 184 13.23 -15.14 4.70
C GLU A 184 13.98 -14.35 3.64
N ARG A 185 14.74 -15.03 2.78
CA ARG A 185 15.39 -14.42 1.60
C ARG A 185 14.38 -13.80 0.66
N MET A 186 13.32 -14.53 0.30
CA MET A 186 12.26 -14.01 -0.57
C MET A 186 11.56 -12.80 0.07
N LYS A 187 11.21 -12.90 1.36
CA LYS A 187 10.56 -11.79 2.08
C LYS A 187 11.46 -10.56 2.21
N GLY A 188 12.76 -10.76 2.45
CA GLY A 188 13.74 -9.68 2.54
C GLY A 188 13.85 -8.88 1.24
N VAL A 189 13.88 -9.56 0.09
CA VAL A 189 13.87 -8.91 -1.23
C VAL A 189 12.55 -8.17 -1.46
N GLN A 190 11.41 -8.84 -1.24
CA GLN A 190 10.08 -8.22 -1.41
C GLN A 190 9.90 -6.98 -0.54
N GLN A 191 10.39 -7.01 0.71
CA GLN A 191 10.32 -5.86 1.60
C GLN A 191 11.22 -4.71 1.10
N ALA A 192 12.42 -5.01 0.60
CA ALA A 192 13.28 -4.00 0.00
C ALA A 192 12.67 -3.40 -1.28
N GLU A 193 12.02 -4.21 -2.12
CA GLU A 193 11.27 -3.75 -3.29
C GLU A 193 10.09 -2.88 -2.89
N SER A 194 9.33 -3.25 -1.86
CA SER A 194 8.24 -2.43 -1.33
C SER A 194 8.74 -1.06 -0.84
N ILE A 195 9.83 -1.03 -0.06
CA ILE A 195 10.46 0.23 0.38
C ILE A 195 10.92 1.06 -0.82
N ARG A 196 11.52 0.41 -1.83
CA ARG A 196 11.97 1.08 -3.05
C ARG A 196 10.78 1.69 -3.80
N ASP A 197 9.77 0.90 -4.10
CA ASP A 197 8.72 1.24 -5.05
C ASP A 197 7.60 2.05 -4.41
N GLN A 198 7.07 1.54 -3.29
CA GLN A 198 5.93 2.13 -2.59
C GLN A 198 6.36 3.35 -1.78
N GLU A 199 7.39 3.22 -0.94
CA GLU A 199 7.83 4.32 -0.09
C GLU A 199 8.69 5.35 -0.85
N ARG A 200 9.48 4.92 -1.85
CA ARG A 200 10.54 5.78 -2.43
C ARG A 200 10.56 5.87 -3.95
N ALA A 201 9.43 5.55 -4.59
CA ALA A 201 9.19 5.81 -6.02
C ALA A 201 10.22 5.16 -6.96
N GLY A 202 10.70 3.96 -6.63
CA GLY A 202 11.67 3.23 -7.46
C GLY A 202 13.11 3.72 -7.31
N ARG A 203 13.38 4.79 -6.55
CA ARG A 203 14.69 5.47 -6.55
C ARG A 203 15.81 4.68 -5.86
N PRO A 204 15.59 4.01 -4.71
CA PRO A 204 16.68 3.32 -4.03
C PRO A 204 17.25 2.14 -4.84
N LYS A 205 18.57 1.97 -4.80
CA LYS A 205 19.22 0.78 -5.37
C LYS A 205 19.19 -0.37 -4.36
N ILE A 206 18.72 -1.54 -4.79
CA ILE A 206 18.74 -2.76 -3.98
C ILE A 206 20.04 -3.52 -4.25
N HIS A 207 20.80 -3.82 -3.20
CA HIS A 207 22.02 -4.62 -3.22
C HIS A 207 21.74 -5.91 -2.44
N VAL A 208 21.65 -7.04 -3.14
CA VAL A 208 21.48 -8.35 -2.50
C VAL A 208 22.85 -8.93 -2.19
N LEU A 209 23.13 -9.13 -0.91
CA LEU A 209 24.38 -9.68 -0.40
C LEU A 209 24.20 -11.15 -0.04
N ASP A 210 24.30 -12.02 -1.05
CA ASP A 210 24.24 -13.49 -0.89
C ASP A 210 25.65 -14.08 -1.01
N GLY A 211 26.22 -14.14 -2.21
CA GLY A 211 27.60 -14.65 -2.41
C GLY A 211 28.69 -13.80 -1.74
N ASP A 212 28.46 -12.51 -1.57
CA ASP A 212 29.38 -11.55 -0.94
C ASP A 212 28.93 -11.13 0.48
N TRP A 213 28.02 -11.91 1.10
CA TRP A 213 27.48 -11.64 2.44
C TRP A 213 28.55 -11.29 3.48
N ASN A 214 29.73 -11.94 3.42
CA ASN A 214 30.81 -11.70 4.38
C ASN A 214 31.92 -10.77 3.84
N THR A 215 31.95 -10.44 2.57
CA THR A 215 33.06 -9.69 1.93
C THR A 215 32.70 -8.26 1.56
N ASN A 216 31.43 -7.87 1.67
CA ASN A 216 30.97 -6.53 1.32
C ASN A 216 31.43 -5.45 2.34
N ASN A 217 32.38 -4.62 1.95
CA ASN A 217 32.93 -3.58 2.82
C ASN A 217 31.92 -2.47 3.18
N GLU A 218 31.01 -2.11 2.27
CA GLU A 218 30.01 -1.06 2.51
C GLU A 218 29.02 -1.45 3.60
N TRP A 219 28.59 -2.71 3.61
CA TRP A 219 27.78 -3.26 4.70
C TRP A 219 28.50 -3.15 6.05
N TRP A 220 29.74 -3.67 6.12
CA TRP A 220 30.45 -3.75 7.39
C TRP A 220 30.85 -2.40 7.99
N LYS A 221 30.98 -1.34 7.18
CA LYS A 221 31.23 0.03 7.68
C LYS A 221 30.18 0.48 8.70
N HIS A 222 28.92 0.07 8.55
CA HIS A 222 27.82 0.44 9.48
C HIS A 222 27.91 -0.24 10.84
N PHE A 223 28.75 -1.27 10.96
CA PHE A 223 29.00 -1.99 12.19
C PHE A 223 30.43 -1.77 12.72
N GLY A 224 31.08 -0.68 12.29
CA GLY A 224 32.45 -0.31 12.70
C GLY A 224 33.56 -0.99 11.88
N GLY A 225 33.22 -1.65 10.77
CA GLY A 225 34.14 -2.37 9.91
C GLY A 225 34.26 -3.86 10.28
N LYS A 226 34.60 -4.71 9.28
CA LYS A 226 34.61 -6.18 9.45
C LYS A 226 35.53 -6.65 10.58
N GLN A 227 36.67 -5.98 10.76
CA GLN A 227 37.63 -6.30 11.82
C GLN A 227 37.07 -6.02 13.23
N SER A 228 36.19 -5.02 13.37
CA SER A 228 35.62 -4.58 14.65
C SER A 228 34.41 -5.41 15.09
N VAL A 229 33.73 -6.06 14.15
CA VAL A 229 32.56 -6.92 14.43
C VAL A 229 32.98 -8.13 15.26
N GLY A 230 34.09 -8.79 14.90
CA GLY A 230 34.72 -9.90 15.63
C GLY A 230 33.93 -11.21 15.55
N TRP A 231 32.67 -11.20 15.99
CA TRP A 231 31.76 -12.35 15.95
C TRP A 231 30.33 -11.91 15.62
N ILE A 232 29.55 -12.82 15.06
CA ILE A 232 28.10 -12.68 14.82
C ILE A 232 27.41 -13.87 15.48
N LYS A 233 26.19 -13.66 16.01
CA LYS A 233 25.41 -14.73 16.63
C LYS A 233 25.27 -15.91 15.65
N SER A 234 25.39 -17.11 16.17
CA SER A 234 25.14 -18.32 15.40
C SER A 234 23.69 -18.33 14.87
N PRO A 235 23.37 -19.16 13.87
CA PRO A 235 22.01 -19.32 13.34
C PRO A 235 20.97 -19.62 14.43
N TYR A 236 21.37 -20.30 15.50
CA TYR A 236 20.53 -20.65 16.65
C TYR A 236 20.45 -19.53 17.71
N GLY A 237 21.29 -18.49 17.60
CA GLY A 237 21.34 -17.37 18.54
C GLY A 237 20.27 -16.30 18.32
N GLY A 238 19.46 -16.40 17.25
CA GLY A 238 18.32 -15.52 16.97
C GLY A 238 17.03 -15.87 17.72
N GLY A 239 17.06 -16.90 18.58
CA GLY A 239 15.88 -17.49 19.21
C GLY A 239 15.24 -18.58 18.33
N GLN A 240 14.44 -19.46 18.95
CA GLN A 240 13.68 -20.47 18.20
C GLN A 240 12.60 -19.77 17.35
N ASP A 241 12.39 -20.23 16.11
CA ASP A 241 11.31 -19.74 15.23
C ASP A 241 9.91 -20.07 15.74
N GLU A 242 9.83 -20.90 16.78
CA GLU A 242 8.63 -21.25 17.50
C GLU A 242 8.38 -20.25 18.64
N ASN A 243 7.15 -19.71 18.67
CA ASN A 243 6.48 -19.10 19.82
C ASN A 243 6.36 -17.56 19.93
N TYR A 244 6.45 -16.78 18.85
CA TYR A 244 5.88 -15.42 18.85
C TYR A 244 4.37 -15.38 18.52
N TRP A 245 3.84 -16.45 17.92
CA TRP A 245 2.41 -16.54 17.57
C TRP A 245 1.52 -16.81 18.78
N LEU A 246 2.01 -17.54 19.78
CA LEU A 246 1.20 -18.00 20.92
C LEU A 246 0.65 -16.85 21.78
N ASP A 247 1.33 -15.71 21.84
CA ASP A 247 0.96 -14.59 22.72
C ASP A 247 -0.05 -13.61 22.08
N LYS A 248 -0.24 -13.67 20.75
CA LYS A 248 -1.26 -12.87 20.03
C LYS A 248 -2.37 -13.68 19.38
N THR A 249 -2.23 -15.00 19.24
CA THR A 249 -3.32 -15.90 18.80
C THR A 249 -4.51 -15.97 19.76
N ALA A 250 -4.39 -15.37 20.95
CA ALA A 250 -5.47 -15.28 21.93
C ALA A 250 -6.60 -14.30 21.53
N GLN A 251 -6.46 -13.52 20.44
CA GLN A 251 -7.42 -12.46 20.07
C GLN A 251 -8.39 -12.81 18.94
N ILE A 252 -8.14 -13.86 18.15
CA ILE A 252 -9.07 -14.30 17.09
C ILE A 252 -10.14 -15.19 17.72
N THR A 253 -11.43 -14.87 17.56
CA THR A 253 -12.51 -15.70 18.10
C THR A 253 -13.50 -16.12 17.01
N LEU A 254 -13.71 -17.44 16.87
CA LEU A 254 -14.75 -18.01 16.03
C LEU A 254 -16.02 -18.20 16.86
N TYR A 255 -17.14 -17.66 16.38
CA TYR A 255 -18.47 -17.93 16.92
C TYR A 255 -19.32 -18.67 15.88
N ARG A 256 -20.17 -19.57 16.34
CA ARG A 256 -21.20 -20.26 15.54
C ARG A 256 -22.57 -19.76 15.94
N CYS A 257 -23.38 -19.40 14.95
CA CYS A 257 -24.79 -19.07 15.11
C CYS A 257 -25.60 -20.24 14.57
N SER A 258 -26.32 -20.94 15.45
CA SER A 258 -27.20 -22.06 15.07
C SER A 258 -28.61 -21.83 15.61
N ASP A 259 -29.60 -22.09 14.77
CA ASP A 259 -31.05 -22.05 15.09
C ASP A 259 -31.68 -23.44 15.20
N SER A 260 -30.89 -24.50 15.01
CA SER A 260 -31.28 -25.92 15.00
C SER A 260 -32.09 -26.39 16.22
N SER A 261 -32.05 -25.65 17.34
CA SER A 261 -32.82 -25.92 18.56
C SER A 261 -34.19 -25.23 18.63
N GLY A 262 -34.58 -24.45 17.62
CA GLY A 262 -35.80 -23.62 17.62
C GLY A 262 -35.66 -22.30 18.40
N LYS A 263 -34.48 -22.02 18.95
CA LYS A 263 -34.07 -20.73 19.53
C LYS A 263 -32.61 -20.46 19.15
N LEU A 264 -32.34 -19.30 18.57
CA LEU A 264 -30.99 -18.97 18.09
C LEU A 264 -29.99 -18.92 19.26
N THR A 265 -28.85 -19.60 19.07
CA THR A 265 -27.72 -19.61 20.01
C THR A 265 -26.43 -19.17 19.33
N VAL A 266 -25.70 -18.25 19.97
CA VAL A 266 -24.36 -17.81 19.55
C VAL A 266 -23.35 -18.45 20.48
N GLU A 267 -22.60 -19.42 19.97
CA GLU A 267 -21.62 -20.18 20.74
C GLU A 267 -20.20 -19.82 20.32
N LYS A 268 -19.35 -19.46 21.29
CA LYS A 268 -17.91 -19.30 21.05
C LYS A 268 -17.30 -20.68 20.82
N ILE A 269 -16.94 -20.98 19.58
CA ILE A 269 -16.36 -22.26 19.20
C ILE A 269 -14.90 -22.35 19.63
N LYS A 270 -14.11 -21.29 19.41
CA LYS A 270 -12.67 -21.31 19.71
C LYS A 270 -12.05 -19.91 19.75
N THR A 271 -10.93 -19.80 20.46
CA THR A 271 -9.96 -18.71 20.34
C THR A 271 -8.70 -19.20 19.60
N GLY A 272 -8.26 -18.49 18.56
CA GLY A 272 -7.20 -18.89 17.61
C GLY A 272 -7.75 -19.45 16.30
N HIS A 273 -6.87 -19.78 15.34
CA HIS A 273 -7.27 -20.20 13.98
C HIS A 273 -8.25 -21.39 13.97
N PRO A 274 -9.36 -21.30 13.21
CA PRO A 274 -10.30 -22.41 13.04
C PRO A 274 -9.77 -23.45 12.03
N ASP A 275 -10.11 -24.72 12.24
CA ASP A 275 -9.87 -25.81 11.29
C ASP A 275 -11.14 -26.00 10.44
N ALA A 276 -11.00 -26.18 9.13
CA ALA A 276 -12.11 -26.36 8.18
C ALA A 276 -13.04 -27.54 8.53
N LYS A 277 -12.58 -28.51 9.33
CA LYS A 277 -13.42 -29.61 9.85
C LYS A 277 -14.45 -29.17 10.90
N GLN A 278 -14.38 -27.92 11.36
CA GLN A 278 -15.20 -27.37 12.44
C GLN A 278 -16.32 -26.46 11.92
N LEU A 279 -16.42 -26.32 10.60
CA LEU A 279 -17.46 -25.58 9.90
C LEU A 279 -18.58 -26.56 9.51
N ASP A 280 -19.80 -26.20 9.83
CA ASP A 280 -21.03 -26.94 9.52
C ASP A 280 -21.77 -26.14 8.46
N THR A 281 -21.97 -26.73 7.29
CA THR A 281 -22.59 -26.09 6.11
C THR A 281 -24.07 -25.75 6.30
N ASN A 282 -24.62 -25.94 7.49
CA ASN A 282 -25.99 -25.56 7.85
C ASN A 282 -26.03 -24.38 8.86
N ASP A 283 -24.87 -23.89 9.32
CA ASP A 283 -24.76 -22.85 10.36
C ASP A 283 -23.95 -21.65 9.84
N CYS A 284 -24.25 -20.44 10.35
CA CYS A 284 -23.48 -19.24 10.02
C CYS A 284 -22.32 -19.02 11.02
N PHE A 285 -21.14 -18.64 10.52
CA PHE A 285 -19.93 -18.42 11.33
C PHE A 285 -19.52 -16.95 11.36
N ILE A 286 -19.10 -16.48 12.54
CA ILE A 286 -18.56 -15.14 12.77
C ILE A 286 -17.07 -15.27 13.08
N VAL A 287 -16.24 -14.57 12.31
CA VAL A 287 -14.81 -14.42 12.59
C VAL A 287 -14.57 -13.03 13.16
N ASP A 288 -14.41 -12.95 14.48
CA ASP A 288 -13.95 -11.73 15.15
C ASP A 288 -12.42 -11.68 15.02
N ALA A 289 -11.94 -10.90 14.05
CA ALA A 289 -10.53 -10.68 13.79
C ALA A 289 -10.17 -9.24 14.17
N ASP A 290 -9.34 -9.09 15.20
CA ASP A 290 -8.65 -7.84 15.51
C ASP A 290 -7.63 -7.52 14.41
N ALA A 291 -8.15 -6.97 13.31
CA ALA A 291 -7.45 -6.23 12.27
C ALA A 291 -6.06 -6.76 11.88
N GLU A 292 -5.89 -8.06 11.57
CA GLU A 292 -4.66 -8.51 10.88
C GLU A 292 -4.76 -9.89 10.18
N GLY A 293 -5.97 -10.35 9.84
CA GLY A 293 -6.25 -11.59 9.10
C GLY A 293 -5.85 -11.52 7.61
N GLY A 294 -5.20 -12.56 7.10
CA GLY A 294 -4.74 -12.64 5.71
C GLY A 294 -5.82 -13.19 4.78
N ILE A 295 -5.75 -12.76 3.52
CA ILE A 295 -6.31 -13.25 2.23
C ILE A 295 -7.07 -14.60 2.14
N TYR A 296 -6.86 -15.58 3.02
CA TYR A 296 -7.25 -16.98 2.78
C TYR A 296 -8.55 -17.43 3.48
N ASP A 297 -9.29 -16.52 4.11
CA ASP A 297 -10.38 -16.86 5.03
C ASP A 297 -11.80 -16.57 4.47
N LEU A 298 -11.98 -16.39 3.16
CA LEU A 298 -13.33 -16.24 2.55
C LEU A 298 -13.72 -17.51 1.79
N ASP A 299 -14.81 -18.16 2.23
CA ASP A 299 -15.36 -19.35 1.60
C ASP A 299 -16.52 -19.00 0.66
N GLY A 300 -16.31 -19.22 -0.64
CA GLY A 300 -17.31 -18.95 -1.67
C GLY A 300 -18.62 -19.71 -1.49
N ASP A 301 -18.64 -20.76 -0.67
CA ASP A 301 -19.81 -21.60 -0.43
C ASP A 301 -20.65 -21.13 0.78
N ASP A 302 -20.29 -20.04 1.48
CA ASP A 302 -20.95 -19.59 2.72
C ASP A 302 -21.26 -18.07 2.79
N VAL A 303 -22.02 -17.66 3.81
CA VAL A 303 -22.16 -16.26 4.25
C VAL A 303 -21.31 -16.03 5.51
N MET A 304 -20.46 -14.99 5.47
CA MET A 304 -19.48 -14.71 6.52
C MET A 304 -19.61 -13.29 7.08
N ILE A 305 -19.35 -13.12 8.38
CA ILE A 305 -19.33 -11.79 9.02
C ILE A 305 -17.90 -11.37 9.35
N LEU A 306 -17.54 -10.15 8.94
CA LEU A 306 -16.30 -9.47 9.29
C LEU A 306 -16.61 -8.22 10.12
N ASP A 307 -16.14 -8.18 11.36
CA ASP A 307 -16.34 -7.04 12.26
C ASP A 307 -15.24 -5.98 12.09
N GLY A 308 -15.59 -4.84 11.48
CA GLY A 308 -14.71 -3.67 11.35
C GLY A 308 -14.91 -2.60 12.43
N ILE A 309 -15.54 -2.94 13.56
CA ILE A 309 -15.97 -2.09 14.70
C ILE A 309 -17.02 -1.05 14.33
N ASN A 310 -16.69 -0.15 13.40
CA ASN A 310 -17.57 0.93 12.92
C ASN A 310 -18.45 0.48 11.74
N ILE A 311 -18.08 -0.59 11.05
CA ILE A 311 -18.86 -1.19 9.97
C ILE A 311 -18.76 -2.69 10.12
N ILE A 312 -19.90 -3.38 10.18
CA ILE A 312 -20.00 -4.84 10.14
C ILE A 312 -20.21 -5.23 8.70
N TYR A 313 -19.31 -6.04 8.14
CA TYR A 313 -19.47 -6.53 6.78
C TYR A 313 -20.08 -7.93 6.78
N VAL A 314 -21.07 -8.12 5.93
CA VAL A 314 -21.66 -9.43 5.62
C VAL A 314 -21.19 -9.81 4.24
N TRP A 315 -20.20 -10.69 4.17
CA TRP A 315 -19.70 -11.18 2.91
C TRP A 315 -20.52 -12.40 2.44
N VAL A 316 -21.04 -12.35 1.23
CA VAL A 316 -21.94 -13.36 0.67
C VAL A 316 -21.24 -14.10 -0.47
N GLY A 317 -20.93 -15.38 -0.23
CA GLY A 317 -20.39 -16.29 -1.23
C GLY A 317 -21.35 -16.56 -2.38
N THR A 318 -20.79 -16.78 -3.57
CA THR A 318 -21.54 -17.15 -4.77
C THR A 318 -22.19 -18.53 -4.64
N GLY A 319 -21.51 -19.48 -4.00
CA GLY A 319 -21.94 -20.84 -3.69
C GLY A 319 -22.84 -20.97 -2.45
N ALA A 320 -22.96 -19.91 -1.63
CA ALA A 320 -23.82 -19.90 -0.45
C ALA A 320 -25.27 -20.28 -0.77
N ASN A 321 -25.89 -21.02 0.15
CA ASN A 321 -27.21 -21.57 -0.07
C ASN A 321 -28.28 -20.47 0.00
N LYS A 322 -29.50 -20.78 -0.46
CA LYS A 322 -30.56 -19.77 -0.57
C LYS A 322 -30.99 -19.24 0.79
N ASP A 323 -31.09 -20.11 1.78
CA ASP A 323 -31.54 -19.75 3.12
C ASP A 323 -30.51 -18.84 3.82
N GLU A 324 -29.21 -19.10 3.65
CA GLU A 324 -28.13 -18.23 4.14
C GLU A 324 -28.17 -16.84 3.51
N LYS A 325 -28.38 -16.77 2.19
CA LYS A 325 -28.47 -15.50 1.46
C LYS A 325 -29.67 -14.67 1.91
N ASP A 326 -30.80 -15.34 2.14
CA ASP A 326 -32.05 -14.69 2.56
C ASP A 326 -31.94 -14.13 4.00
N HIS A 327 -31.18 -14.78 4.89
CA HIS A 327 -31.04 -14.38 6.30
C HIS A 327 -29.74 -13.63 6.65
N ALA A 328 -28.81 -13.46 5.70
CA ALA A 328 -27.48 -12.86 5.89
C ALA A 328 -27.49 -11.53 6.68
N LYS A 329 -28.46 -10.66 6.38
CA LYS A 329 -28.60 -9.34 7.03
C LYS A 329 -29.11 -9.45 8.46
N GLU A 330 -30.03 -10.37 8.70
CA GLU A 330 -30.59 -10.64 10.03
C GLU A 330 -29.50 -11.19 10.94
N THR A 331 -28.67 -12.11 10.44
CA THR A 331 -27.54 -12.66 11.20
C THR A 331 -26.55 -11.60 11.67
N ALA A 332 -26.25 -10.58 10.86
CA ALA A 332 -25.38 -9.48 11.26
C ALA A 332 -26.03 -8.48 12.24
N GLN A 333 -27.34 -8.27 12.10
CA GLN A 333 -28.10 -7.48 13.07
C GLN A 333 -28.14 -8.16 14.43
N MET A 334 -28.35 -9.47 14.44
CA MET A 334 -28.33 -10.30 15.65
C MET A 334 -26.94 -10.36 16.28
N TYR A 335 -25.88 -10.41 15.47
CA TYR A 335 -24.50 -10.30 15.96
C TYR A 335 -24.27 -8.99 16.72
N LEU A 336 -24.74 -7.86 16.18
CA LEU A 336 -24.62 -6.56 16.83
C LEU A 336 -25.36 -6.50 18.17
N GLU A 337 -26.53 -7.12 18.25
CA GLU A 337 -27.36 -7.15 19.46
C GLU A 337 -26.80 -8.08 20.55
N ALA A 338 -26.14 -9.16 20.15
CA ALA A 338 -25.50 -10.12 21.06
C ALA A 338 -24.10 -9.66 21.52
N SER A 339 -23.48 -8.68 20.85
CA SER A 339 -22.13 -8.22 21.14
C SER A 339 -22.08 -7.36 22.40
N SER A 340 -21.20 -7.70 23.35
CA SER A 340 -20.91 -6.87 24.53
C SER A 340 -19.86 -5.77 24.26
N VAL A 341 -19.41 -5.64 23.02
CA VAL A 341 -18.41 -4.65 22.61
C VAL A 341 -19.04 -3.26 22.55
N ALA A 342 -18.45 -2.29 23.24
CA ALA A 342 -18.89 -0.90 23.20
C ALA A 342 -18.64 -0.30 21.82
N ARG A 343 -19.72 -0.01 21.08
CA ARG A 343 -19.68 0.49 19.69
C ARG A 343 -20.19 1.91 19.57
N HIS A 344 -19.76 2.61 18.53
CA HIS A 344 -20.27 3.95 18.22
C HIS A 344 -21.71 3.85 17.70
N LYS A 345 -22.59 4.81 18.05
CA LYS A 345 -24.02 4.82 17.66
C LYS A 345 -24.30 4.86 16.15
N LYS A 346 -23.26 5.00 15.33
CA LYS A 346 -23.32 5.05 13.86
C LYS A 346 -22.76 3.78 13.20
N THR A 347 -22.55 2.70 13.94
CA THR A 347 -22.11 1.44 13.34
C THR A 347 -23.15 0.97 12.32
N THR A 348 -22.71 0.70 11.10
CA THR A 348 -23.57 0.24 9.99
C THR A 348 -23.28 -1.22 9.64
N ILE A 349 -24.24 -1.87 8.98
CA ILE A 349 -24.06 -3.20 8.37
C ILE A 349 -23.99 -3.01 6.86
N ASP A 350 -22.90 -3.48 6.25
CA ASP A 350 -22.69 -3.44 4.81
C ASP A 350 -22.65 -4.87 4.26
N ILE A 351 -23.53 -5.16 3.30
CA ILE A 351 -23.53 -6.44 2.60
C ILE A 351 -22.59 -6.35 1.41
N VAL A 352 -21.69 -7.32 1.32
CA VAL A 352 -20.65 -7.41 0.32
C VAL A 352 -20.80 -8.74 -0.42
N PHE A 353 -20.97 -8.71 -1.73
CA PHE A 353 -21.05 -9.93 -2.52
C PHE A 353 -19.68 -10.33 -3.03
N GLN A 354 -19.42 -11.64 -3.09
CA GLN A 354 -18.19 -12.19 -3.68
C GLN A 354 -17.94 -11.62 -5.08
N GLY A 355 -16.72 -11.10 -5.31
CA GLY A 355 -16.33 -10.45 -6.55
C GLY A 355 -16.83 -9.00 -6.71
N LYS A 356 -17.52 -8.45 -5.70
CA LYS A 356 -18.01 -7.06 -5.63
C LYS A 356 -17.53 -6.34 -4.37
N GLU A 357 -16.40 -6.76 -3.82
CA GLU A 357 -15.88 -6.24 -2.58
C GLU A 357 -15.44 -4.77 -2.72
N PRO A 358 -15.87 -3.86 -1.82
CA PRO A 358 -15.43 -2.47 -1.85
C PRO A 358 -14.01 -2.32 -1.26
N PRO A 359 -13.24 -1.29 -1.63
CA PRO A 359 -11.91 -1.03 -1.04
C PRO A 359 -11.92 -0.96 0.50
N THR A 360 -13.02 -0.48 1.09
CA THR A 360 -13.22 -0.41 2.56
C THR A 360 -13.31 -1.77 3.22
N PHE A 361 -13.73 -2.81 2.50
CA PHE A 361 -13.70 -4.21 2.92
C PHE A 361 -12.33 -4.83 2.63
N LYS A 362 -11.80 -4.62 1.42
CA LYS A 362 -10.53 -5.19 0.97
C LYS A 362 -9.33 -4.81 1.85
N LYS A 363 -9.35 -3.62 2.47
CA LYS A 363 -8.28 -3.15 3.36
C LYS A 363 -8.04 -4.03 4.60
N PHE A 364 -9.03 -4.83 5.00
CA PHE A 364 -8.89 -5.77 6.12
C PHE A 364 -8.03 -7.00 5.75
N PHE A 365 -7.73 -7.18 4.46
CA PHE A 365 -6.96 -8.29 3.92
C PHE A 365 -5.61 -7.79 3.40
N ARG A 366 -4.51 -8.40 3.86
CA ARG A 366 -3.13 -7.88 3.65
C ARG A 366 -2.64 -7.80 2.19
N ALA A 367 -3.19 -8.59 1.26
CA ALA A 367 -2.89 -8.50 -0.17
C ALA A 367 -4.06 -9.03 -1.02
N TRP A 368 -5.12 -8.23 -1.12
CA TRP A 368 -6.28 -8.59 -1.94
C TRP A 368 -5.92 -8.80 -3.42
N ASP A 369 -6.28 -9.94 -4.00
CA ASP A 369 -6.16 -10.21 -5.44
C ASP A 369 -7.56 -10.28 -6.08
N ASP A 370 -7.87 -9.33 -6.97
CA ASP A 370 -9.16 -9.26 -7.66
C ASP A 370 -9.47 -10.45 -8.58
N LYS A 371 -8.47 -11.31 -8.81
CA LYS A 371 -8.60 -12.54 -9.60
C LYS A 371 -8.85 -13.78 -8.75
N LEU A 372 -8.91 -13.67 -7.41
CA LEU A 372 -9.17 -14.78 -6.49
C LEU A 372 -10.37 -15.64 -6.90
N PHE A 373 -11.37 -15.02 -7.54
CA PHE A 373 -12.63 -15.66 -7.91
C PHE A 373 -12.94 -15.59 -9.42
N GLN A 374 -11.96 -15.27 -10.28
CA GLN A 374 -12.14 -15.16 -11.74
C GLN A 374 -11.55 -16.38 -12.47
N GLY A 375 -12.42 -17.28 -12.94
CA GLY A 375 -12.06 -18.53 -13.62
C GLY A 375 -12.82 -19.72 -13.02
N GLN A 376 -13.01 -20.82 -13.75
CA GLN A 376 -13.77 -21.99 -13.26
C GLN A 376 -13.32 -22.42 -11.85
N LEU A 377 -14.27 -22.28 -10.92
CA LEU A 377 -14.30 -22.60 -9.49
C LEU A 377 -13.05 -23.26 -8.86
N PRO A 378 -12.40 -22.63 -7.87
CA PRO A 378 -11.52 -23.33 -6.96
C PRO A 378 -12.38 -24.10 -5.95
N ASN A 379 -12.92 -25.26 -6.34
CA ASN A 379 -13.40 -26.19 -5.31
C ASN A 379 -12.19 -26.70 -4.50
N TYR A 380 -12.42 -27.02 -3.23
CA TYR A 380 -11.42 -27.50 -2.28
C TYR A 380 -10.47 -28.60 -2.81
N LYS A 381 -10.88 -29.42 -3.78
CA LYS A 381 -10.02 -30.45 -4.41
C LYS A 381 -8.93 -29.85 -5.30
N ASN A 382 -9.15 -28.72 -5.95
CA ASN A 382 -8.17 -28.07 -6.83
C ASN A 382 -7.10 -27.29 -6.05
N MET A 383 -7.44 -26.73 -4.89
CA MET A 383 -6.44 -26.07 -4.03
C MET A 383 -5.47 -27.07 -3.40
N ARG A 384 -5.89 -28.32 -3.16
CA ARG A 384 -5.05 -29.36 -2.57
C ARG A 384 -4.02 -29.95 -3.54
N SER A 385 -4.28 -29.98 -4.85
CA SER A 385 -3.31 -30.49 -5.83
C SER A 385 -2.17 -29.51 -6.12
N LEU A 386 -2.41 -28.20 -6.00
CA LEU A 386 -1.41 -27.15 -6.15
C LEU A 386 -0.43 -27.04 -4.96
N LEU A 387 -0.77 -27.63 -3.81
CA LEU A 387 0.02 -27.55 -2.58
C LEU A 387 0.93 -28.78 -2.33
N PHE A 388 0.79 -29.84 -3.12
CA PHE A 388 1.51 -31.11 -2.91
C PHE A 388 2.25 -31.67 -4.14
N HIS A 389 2.64 -30.81 -5.08
CA HIS A 389 3.72 -31.10 -6.03
C HIS A 389 4.75 -29.97 -6.08
#